data_AF-A0A7S1Z6K3-F1
#
_entry.id   AF-A0A7S1Z6K3-F1
#
_cell.length_a   1.000
_cell.length_b   1.000
_cell.length_c   1.000
_cell.angle_alpha   90.00
_cell.angle_beta   90.00
_cell.angle_gamma   90.00
#
_symmetry.space_group_name_H-M   'P 1'
#
loop_
_entity.id
_entity.type
_entity.pdbx_description
1 polymer ?
#
loop_
_entity_poly.entity_id
_entity_poly.type
_entity_poly.pdbx_seq_one_letter_code
_entity_poly.pdbx_strand_id
1 'polypeptide(L)'
;CNEQVREYWERTKTKYGSYLEAAQGLAVLVVAPLALVYVGLSFVNQSVRRLRLLKCSKSFVNDCRDNQEDSQDKSEENDWMTKVTREQVTAFKSWDRSKIFTYAIYWGIAFMTWSVIVAKLVVLLLSWLVEKTSGMSLGAATGILIAVGLILFLLPPVPGLPIYTTFGLVVVAIEEETGRMGYAGAIAYAVALSLALKLGACALQQKVIGELLAQFVSVRKLVGINTAVIRTMRLVLATPGMSMAKVCILIGGPDWPTSVLCGIMGLDLMPILLGTLPVILLVLPMTLGGSFLYMATLFDEDGNPRFPWAGALSTTAFALATCTMVACMLSAAHFIEKTVSSRADEVNAVPVDEEVQEADEKEQRKRDAYARATQWQDLPLLAKLTITLSLACMVACCYMVMLFPHKCFVEYSVSDKISGSKLNGDWKNFFLPLGRFSLLIFLLACTLLGCFQTWAKHKACSLLDGGRIHPNEADVGTETNPVIVGETP
;
A
#
# COMPACT_ATOMS: atom_id res chain seq x y z
N CYS A 1 -16.78 6.68 31.15
CA CYS A 1 -16.52 5.82 29.97
C CYS A 1 -16.61 6.62 28.67
N ASN A 2 -17.76 7.24 28.34
CA ASN A 2 -17.90 8.01 27.08
C ASN A 2 -16.99 9.24 26.96
N GLU A 3 -16.70 9.97 28.04
CA GLU A 3 -15.79 11.13 27.98
C GLU A 3 -14.33 10.74 27.72
N GLN A 4 -13.81 9.70 28.37
CA GLN A 4 -12.45 9.21 28.13
C GLN A 4 -12.27 8.67 26.71
N VAL A 5 -13.28 7.96 26.17
CA VAL A 5 -13.26 7.50 24.77
C VAL A 5 -13.31 8.69 23.82
N ARG A 6 -14.11 9.72 24.11
CA ARG A 6 -14.20 10.93 23.31
C ARG A 6 -12.91 11.74 23.34
N GLU A 7 -12.28 11.88 24.51
CA GLU A 7 -10.99 12.55 24.66
C GLU A 7 -9.89 11.79 23.94
N TYR A 8 -9.85 10.46 24.07
CA TYR A 8 -8.90 9.61 23.34
C TYR A 8 -9.11 9.71 21.82
N TRP A 9 -10.37 9.75 21.37
CA TRP A 9 -10.72 9.94 19.98
C TRP A 9 -10.29 11.31 19.45
N GLU A 10 -10.52 12.39 20.19
CA GLU A 10 -10.07 13.73 19.81
C GLU A 10 -8.52 13.83 19.79
N ARG A 11 -7.83 13.22 20.75
CA ARG A 11 -6.36 13.10 20.73
C ARG A 11 -5.86 12.30 19.52
N THR A 12 -6.56 11.24 19.16
CA THR A 12 -6.24 10.43 17.96
C THR A 12 -6.50 11.23 16.69
N LYS A 13 -7.60 11.98 16.63
CA LYS A 13 -7.98 12.81 15.49
C LYS A 13 -7.03 13.98 15.29
N THR A 14 -6.58 14.62 16.36
CA THR A 14 -5.55 15.68 16.30
C THR A 14 -4.20 15.11 15.89
N LYS A 15 -3.78 13.96 16.44
CA LYS A 15 -2.49 13.34 16.12
C LYS A 15 -2.42 12.72 14.72
N TYR A 16 -3.54 12.17 14.22
CA TYR A 16 -3.57 11.36 13.00
C TYR A 16 -4.58 11.85 11.96
N GLY A 17 -5.11 13.07 12.06
CA GLY A 17 -6.25 13.54 11.24
C GLY A 17 -6.12 13.26 9.75
N SER A 18 -4.97 13.56 9.15
CA SER A 18 -4.72 13.25 7.73
C SER A 18 -4.61 11.76 7.42
N TYR A 19 -4.04 10.96 8.34
CA TYR A 19 -3.94 9.51 8.19
C TYR A 19 -5.30 8.83 8.37
N LEU A 20 -6.15 9.38 9.25
CA LEU A 20 -7.51 8.89 9.48
C LEU A 20 -8.37 9.04 8.23
N GLU A 21 -8.28 10.16 7.52
CA GLU A 21 -9.01 10.36 6.26
C GLU A 21 -8.52 9.43 5.16
N ALA A 22 -7.20 9.20 5.07
CA ALA A 22 -6.64 8.23 4.13
C ALA A 22 -7.12 6.80 4.46
N ALA A 23 -7.18 6.44 5.74
CA ALA A 23 -7.72 5.16 6.21
C ALA A 23 -9.23 5.03 5.95
N GLN A 24 -10.00 6.11 6.12
CA GLN A 24 -11.42 6.16 5.75
C GLN A 24 -11.60 5.96 4.24
N GLY A 25 -10.74 6.58 3.42
CA GLY A 25 -10.73 6.35 1.96
C GLY A 25 -10.49 4.88 1.62
N LEU A 26 -9.52 4.23 2.27
CA LEU A 26 -9.27 2.80 2.11
C LEU A 26 -10.50 1.98 2.55
N ALA A 27 -11.11 2.31 3.69
CA ALA A 27 -12.31 1.64 4.17
C ALA A 27 -13.47 1.78 3.19
N VAL A 28 -13.66 2.96 2.57
CA VAL A 28 -14.66 3.14 1.50
C VAL A 28 -14.37 2.21 0.33
N LEU A 29 -13.12 2.11 -0.12
CA LEU A 29 -12.75 1.22 -1.22
C LEU A 29 -13.02 -0.26 -0.88
N VAL A 30 -12.64 -0.72 0.32
CA VAL A 30 -12.70 -2.13 0.75
C VAL A 30 -14.10 -2.56 1.20
N VAL A 31 -14.93 -1.64 1.68
CA VAL A 31 -16.25 -1.95 2.23
C VAL A 31 -17.36 -1.58 1.25
N ALA A 32 -17.11 -0.79 0.20
CA ALA A 32 -18.15 -0.28 -0.71
C ALA A 32 -19.16 -1.35 -1.20
N PRO A 33 -18.74 -2.51 -1.75
CA PRO A 33 -19.71 -3.51 -2.19
C PRO A 33 -20.52 -4.12 -1.05
N LEU A 34 -19.89 -4.38 0.10
CA LEU A 34 -20.58 -4.88 1.29
C LEU A 34 -21.55 -3.84 1.85
N ALA A 35 -21.18 -2.57 1.85
CA ALA A 35 -22.03 -1.47 2.27
C ALA A 35 -23.27 -1.33 1.37
N LEU A 36 -23.12 -1.49 0.05
CA LEU A 36 -24.25 -1.48 -0.88
C LEU A 36 -25.22 -2.64 -0.60
N VAL A 37 -24.71 -3.85 -0.38
CA VAL A 37 -25.52 -5.01 0.01
C VAL A 37 -26.20 -4.76 1.36
N TYR A 38 -25.48 -4.24 2.35
CA TYR A 38 -26.00 -3.93 3.68
C TYR A 38 -27.14 -2.90 3.64
N VAL A 39 -26.97 -1.81 2.88
CA VAL A 39 -28.01 -0.80 2.69
C VAL A 39 -29.22 -1.39 1.96
N GLY A 40 -29.00 -2.23 0.94
CA GLY A 40 -30.07 -2.95 0.24
C GLY A 40 -30.86 -3.88 1.18
N LEU A 41 -30.18 -4.66 2.02
CA LEU A 41 -30.80 -5.52 3.03
C LEU A 41 -31.56 -4.71 4.08
N SER A 42 -31.03 -3.56 4.50
CA SER A 42 -31.74 -2.65 5.40
C SER A 42 -33.04 -2.13 4.76
N PHE A 43 -33.02 -1.79 3.47
CA PHE A 43 -34.20 -1.33 2.74
C PHE A 43 -35.26 -2.44 2.63
N VAL A 44 -34.83 -3.67 2.31
CA VAL A 44 -35.73 -4.84 2.26
C VAL A 44 -36.33 -5.12 3.63
N ASN A 45 -35.53 -5.14 4.69
CA ASN A 45 -36.00 -5.35 6.06
C ASN A 45 -37.04 -4.30 6.48
N GLN A 46 -36.78 -3.03 6.18
CA GLN A 46 -37.72 -1.94 6.48
C GLN A 46 -39.00 -2.05 5.62
N SER A 47 -38.88 -2.47 4.37
CA SER A 47 -40.03 -2.73 3.48
C SER A 47 -40.91 -3.87 4.00
N VAL A 48 -40.31 -4.96 4.50
CA VAL A 48 -41.05 -6.07 5.13
C VAL A 48 -41.78 -5.62 6.39
N ARG A 49 -41.16 -4.80 7.24
CA ARG A 49 -41.79 -4.19 8.42
C ARG A 49 -43.01 -3.34 8.03
N ARG A 50 -42.89 -2.54 6.96
CA ARG A 50 -43.97 -1.68 6.44
C ARG A 50 -45.13 -2.45 5.83
N LEU A 51 -44.84 -3.53 5.10
CA LEU A 51 -45.86 -4.34 4.43
C LEU A 51 -46.77 -5.12 5.39
N ARG A 52 -46.51 -5.08 6.71
CA ARG A 52 -47.33 -5.72 7.77
C ARG A 52 -47.66 -7.20 7.48
N LEU A 53 -46.84 -7.89 6.70
CA LEU A 53 -47.08 -9.26 6.23
C LEU A 53 -46.98 -10.31 7.35
N LEU A 54 -46.36 -9.98 8.48
CA LEU A 54 -46.26 -10.84 9.66
C LEU A 54 -47.11 -10.27 10.81
N LYS A 55 -48.34 -10.78 10.96
CA LYS A 55 -49.26 -10.47 12.09
C LYS A 55 -48.67 -10.81 13.48
N CYS A 56 -47.60 -11.60 13.55
CA CYS A 56 -47.05 -12.13 14.80
C CYS A 56 -46.19 -11.13 15.62
N SER A 57 -45.88 -9.93 15.13
CA SER A 57 -45.15 -8.93 15.94
C SER A 57 -46.06 -7.97 16.72
N LYS A 58 -47.38 -8.01 16.50
CA LYS A 58 -48.33 -7.13 17.19
C LYS A 58 -48.56 -7.48 18.66
N SER A 59 -48.22 -8.69 19.09
CA SER A 59 -48.66 -9.17 20.41
C SER A 59 -47.75 -8.79 21.58
N PHE A 60 -46.56 -8.20 21.35
CA PHE A 60 -45.64 -7.90 22.45
C PHE A 60 -45.49 -6.40 22.77
N VAL A 61 -45.93 -5.50 21.87
CA VAL A 61 -45.74 -4.05 22.06
C VAL A 61 -46.97 -3.36 22.65
N ASN A 62 -48.17 -3.93 22.48
CA ASN A 62 -49.40 -3.30 22.95
C ASN A 62 -49.69 -3.46 24.45
N ASP A 63 -49.00 -4.35 25.17
CA ASP A 63 -49.25 -4.57 26.61
C ASP A 63 -48.30 -3.81 27.55
N CYS A 64 -47.35 -3.01 27.04
CA CYS A 64 -46.38 -2.29 27.88
C CYS A 64 -46.30 -0.78 27.62
N ARG A 65 -47.23 -0.18 26.87
CA ARG A 65 -47.10 1.22 26.43
C ARG A 65 -48.36 2.05 26.72
N ASP A 66 -48.70 2.14 28.00
CA ASP A 66 -49.48 3.26 28.52
C ASP A 66 -48.51 4.23 29.20
N ASN A 67 -48.46 5.46 28.68
CA ASN A 67 -47.76 6.63 29.20
C ASN A 67 -46.23 6.64 29.01
N GLN A 68 -45.77 7.12 27.85
CA GLN A 68 -44.68 8.11 27.66
C GLN A 68 -44.11 8.04 26.23
N GLU A 69 -43.98 9.20 25.58
CA GLU A 69 -43.36 9.45 24.26
C GLU A 69 -44.13 9.02 22.99
N ASP A 70 -45.09 9.86 22.59
CA ASP A 70 -45.94 9.71 21.39
C ASP A 70 -45.45 10.56 20.18
N SER A 71 -44.29 11.20 20.30
CA SER A 71 -43.75 12.13 19.28
C SER A 71 -42.55 11.56 18.50
N GLN A 72 -41.84 10.57 19.03
CA GLN A 72 -40.61 10.06 18.40
C GLN A 72 -40.87 8.87 17.45
N ASP A 73 -41.86 8.02 17.76
CA ASP A 73 -42.23 6.83 16.97
C ASP A 73 -42.83 7.17 15.59
N LYS A 74 -43.55 8.30 15.45
CA LYS A 74 -44.15 8.70 14.16
C LYS A 74 -43.10 9.06 13.11
N SER A 75 -41.89 9.46 13.51
CA SER A 75 -40.79 9.71 12.57
C SER A 75 -40.12 8.41 12.08
N GLU A 76 -40.28 7.30 12.81
CA GLU A 76 -39.68 6.02 12.45
C GLU A 76 -40.51 5.25 11.39
N GLU A 77 -41.84 5.42 11.36
CA GLU A 77 -42.70 4.75 10.35
C GLU A 77 -42.43 5.23 8.91
N ASN A 78 -42.02 6.50 8.73
CA ASN A 78 -41.87 7.09 7.40
C ASN A 78 -40.49 6.96 6.75
N ASP A 79 -39.51 6.35 7.41
CA ASP A 79 -38.16 6.24 6.84
C ASP A 79 -37.83 4.89 6.18
N TRP A 80 -37.06 4.95 5.10
CA TRP A 80 -36.76 3.81 4.21
C TRP A 80 -35.63 2.91 4.72
N MET A 81 -34.88 3.33 5.74
CA MET A 81 -33.77 2.59 6.30
C MET A 81 -34.02 2.23 7.77
N THR A 82 -33.31 1.21 8.27
CA THR A 82 -33.31 0.91 9.70
C THR A 82 -32.59 2.01 10.49
N LYS A 83 -32.93 2.18 11.77
CA LYS A 83 -32.33 3.20 12.65
C LYS A 83 -30.80 3.15 12.65
N VAL A 84 -30.22 1.96 12.82
CA VAL A 84 -28.76 1.75 12.82
C VAL A 84 -28.15 2.16 11.50
N THR A 85 -28.72 1.73 10.36
CA THR A 85 -28.21 2.11 9.04
C THR A 85 -28.34 3.61 8.80
N ARG A 86 -29.40 4.27 9.28
CA ARG A 86 -29.55 5.73 9.18
C ARG A 86 -28.49 6.46 9.98
N GLU A 87 -28.22 6.04 11.22
CA GLU A 87 -27.18 6.63 12.07
C GLU A 87 -25.81 6.52 11.39
N GLN A 88 -25.48 5.35 10.83
CA GLN A 88 -24.24 5.13 10.08
C GLN A 88 -24.15 5.97 8.80
N VAL A 89 -25.23 6.07 8.02
CA VAL A 89 -25.29 6.91 6.81
C VAL A 89 -25.17 8.39 7.18
N THR A 90 -25.75 8.81 8.31
CA THR A 90 -25.66 10.19 8.79
C THR A 90 -24.23 10.51 9.25
N ALA A 91 -23.59 9.58 9.96
CA ALA A 91 -22.18 9.68 10.31
C ALA A 91 -21.29 9.73 9.06
N PHE A 92 -21.58 8.96 8.02
CA PHE A 92 -20.85 9.04 6.76
C PHE A 92 -21.08 10.37 6.03
N LYS A 93 -22.29 10.92 6.08
CA LYS A 93 -22.62 12.22 5.48
C LYS A 93 -21.91 13.39 6.15
N SER A 94 -21.51 13.27 7.42
CA SER A 94 -20.77 14.31 8.13
C SER A 94 -19.28 14.35 7.75
N TRP A 95 -18.78 13.34 7.05
CA TRP A 95 -17.40 13.31 6.60
C TRP A 95 -17.17 14.27 5.41
N ASP A 96 -15.91 14.70 5.23
CA ASP A 96 -15.47 15.38 4.01
C ASP A 96 -15.39 14.39 2.84
N ARG A 97 -16.56 14.12 2.25
CA ARG A 97 -16.74 13.13 1.19
C ARG A 97 -15.83 13.38 0.00
N SER A 98 -15.58 14.63 -0.38
CA SER A 98 -14.72 14.96 -1.52
C SER A 98 -13.30 14.45 -1.30
N LYS A 99 -12.76 14.72 -0.10
CA LYS A 99 -11.41 14.31 0.30
C LYS A 99 -11.31 12.80 0.45
N ILE A 100 -12.28 12.19 1.10
CA ILE A 100 -12.32 10.72 1.31
C ILE A 100 -12.47 9.98 -0.01
N PHE A 101 -13.32 10.44 -0.93
CA PHE A 101 -13.46 9.84 -2.26
C PHE A 101 -12.17 9.96 -3.06
N THR A 102 -11.49 11.11 -2.97
CA THR A 102 -10.18 11.31 -3.60
C THR A 102 -9.15 10.30 -3.06
N TYR A 103 -9.06 10.12 -1.73
CA TYR A 103 -8.18 9.12 -1.14
C TYR A 103 -8.56 7.69 -1.52
N ALA A 104 -9.85 7.35 -1.56
CA ALA A 104 -10.32 6.04 -1.99
C ALA A 104 -9.91 5.74 -3.44
N ILE A 105 -10.02 6.74 -4.33
CA ILE A 105 -9.56 6.59 -5.73
C ILE A 105 -8.04 6.41 -5.78
N TYR A 106 -7.27 7.18 -5.01
CA TYR A 106 -5.81 6.99 -4.93
C TYR A 106 -5.40 5.61 -4.43
N TRP A 107 -6.09 5.06 -3.42
CA TRP A 107 -5.88 3.69 -3.00
C TRP A 107 -6.17 2.69 -4.12
N GLY A 108 -7.24 2.92 -4.89
CA GLY A 108 -7.55 2.11 -6.05
C GLY A 108 -6.48 2.20 -7.15
N ILE A 109 -5.94 3.39 -7.41
CA ILE A 109 -4.82 3.60 -8.36
C ILE A 109 -3.59 2.83 -7.90
N ALA A 110 -3.23 2.96 -6.61
CA ALA A 110 -2.11 2.25 -6.03
C ALA A 110 -2.29 0.74 -6.16
N PHE A 111 -3.47 0.22 -5.80
CA PHE A 111 -3.82 -1.19 -5.94
C PHE A 111 -3.74 -1.68 -7.39
N MET A 112 -4.36 -0.99 -8.35
CA MET A 112 -4.36 -1.41 -9.75
C MET A 112 -2.96 -1.38 -10.36
N THR A 113 -2.19 -0.33 -10.04
CA THR A 113 -0.80 -0.20 -10.51
C THR A 113 0.06 -1.33 -9.94
N TRP A 114 -0.04 -1.60 -8.64
CA TRP A 114 0.78 -2.62 -7.98
C TRP A 114 0.36 -4.04 -8.37
N SER A 115 -0.92 -4.36 -8.24
CA SER A 115 -1.45 -5.72 -8.40
C SER A 115 -1.53 -6.18 -9.85
N VAL A 116 -1.79 -5.25 -10.79
CA VAL A 116 -1.94 -5.59 -12.21
C VAL A 116 -0.68 -5.23 -12.98
N ILE A 117 -0.34 -3.94 -13.04
CA ILE A 117 0.73 -3.47 -13.92
C ILE A 117 2.05 -4.04 -13.47
N VAL A 118 2.38 -3.92 -12.18
CA VAL A 118 3.69 -4.31 -11.70
C VAL A 118 3.76 -5.81 -11.48
N ALA A 119 2.92 -6.36 -10.60
CA ALA A 119 3.04 -7.76 -10.21
C ALA A 119 2.88 -8.73 -11.40
N LYS A 120 1.92 -8.50 -12.32
CA LYS A 120 1.70 -9.43 -13.44
C LYS A 120 2.69 -9.24 -14.58
N LEU A 121 3.03 -8.01 -14.96
CA LEU A 121 4.00 -7.78 -16.04
C LEU A 121 5.42 -8.18 -15.63
N VAL A 122 5.78 -8.00 -14.35
CA VAL A 122 7.06 -8.49 -13.83
C VAL A 122 7.13 -10.02 -13.93
N VAL A 123 6.06 -10.74 -13.60
CA VAL A 123 6.04 -12.21 -13.76
C VAL A 123 6.20 -12.62 -15.24
N LEU A 124 5.53 -11.94 -16.18
CA LEU A 124 5.70 -12.17 -17.61
C LEU A 124 7.14 -11.89 -18.08
N LEU A 125 7.72 -10.78 -17.62
CA LEU A 125 9.10 -10.41 -17.94
C LEU A 125 10.10 -11.44 -17.40
N LEU A 126 9.90 -11.91 -16.17
CA LEU A 126 10.77 -12.90 -15.53
C LEU A 126 10.66 -14.27 -16.21
N SER A 127 9.46 -14.71 -16.58
CA SER A 127 9.26 -15.93 -17.38
C SER A 127 9.94 -15.82 -18.75
N TRP A 128 9.79 -14.69 -19.44
CA TRP A 128 10.50 -14.44 -20.70
C TRP A 128 12.02 -14.52 -20.53
N LEU A 129 12.54 -13.98 -19.42
CA LEU A 129 13.95 -14.04 -19.08
C LEU A 129 14.42 -15.48 -18.88
N VAL A 130 13.64 -16.29 -18.14
CA VAL A 130 13.90 -17.72 -17.94
C VAL A 130 14.00 -18.44 -19.29
N GLU A 131 13.01 -18.25 -20.15
CA GLU A 131 12.95 -18.88 -21.48
C GLU A 131 14.15 -18.50 -22.37
N LYS A 132 14.64 -17.26 -22.26
CA LYS A 132 15.82 -16.81 -23.04
C LYS A 132 17.15 -17.25 -22.45
N THR A 133 17.24 -17.46 -21.14
CA THR A 133 18.49 -17.79 -20.46
C THR A 133 18.74 -19.29 -20.32
N SER A 134 17.73 -20.15 -20.47
CA SER A 134 17.88 -21.59 -20.23
C SER A 134 18.95 -22.25 -21.11
N GLY A 135 19.03 -21.89 -22.39
CA GLY A 135 20.03 -22.43 -23.32
C GLY A 135 21.40 -21.74 -23.30
N MET A 136 21.66 -20.86 -22.34
CA MET A 136 22.91 -20.09 -22.25
C MET A 136 23.90 -20.75 -21.28
N SER A 137 25.19 -20.42 -21.41
CA SER A 137 26.18 -20.83 -20.41
C SER A 137 25.87 -20.19 -19.05
N LEU A 138 26.19 -20.89 -17.96
CA LEU A 138 25.96 -20.42 -16.60
C LEU A 138 26.48 -18.99 -16.36
N GLY A 139 27.66 -18.66 -16.90
CA GLY A 139 28.25 -17.32 -16.77
C GLY A 139 27.45 -16.25 -17.51
N ALA A 140 27.02 -16.52 -18.75
CA ALA A 140 26.21 -15.58 -19.53
C ALA A 140 24.83 -15.36 -18.87
N ALA A 141 24.17 -16.44 -18.47
CA ALA A 141 22.89 -16.37 -17.76
C ALA A 141 23.03 -15.62 -16.42
N THR A 142 24.08 -15.90 -15.65
CA THR A 142 24.40 -15.16 -14.41
C THR A 142 24.52 -13.66 -14.69
N GLY A 143 25.31 -13.26 -15.70
CA GLY A 143 25.48 -11.85 -16.04
C GLY A 143 24.17 -11.15 -16.41
N ILE A 144 23.32 -11.83 -17.19
CA ILE A 144 21.99 -11.33 -17.56
C ILE A 144 21.08 -11.22 -16.33
N LEU A 145 21.04 -12.25 -15.48
CA LEU A 145 20.25 -12.26 -14.25
C LEU A 145 20.68 -11.14 -13.29
N ILE A 146 21.98 -10.91 -13.12
CA ILE A 146 22.49 -9.78 -12.32
C ILE A 146 22.02 -8.46 -12.93
N ALA A 147 22.21 -8.26 -14.23
CA ALA A 147 21.86 -7.00 -14.89
C ALA A 147 20.36 -6.69 -14.78
N VAL A 148 19.51 -7.66 -15.14
CA VAL A 148 18.05 -7.50 -15.06
C VAL A 148 17.59 -7.40 -13.61
N GLY A 149 18.13 -8.23 -12.72
CA GLY A 149 17.85 -8.18 -11.29
C GLY A 149 18.17 -6.82 -10.67
N LEU A 150 19.33 -6.23 -11.00
CA LEU A 150 19.71 -4.89 -10.54
C LEU A 150 18.73 -3.84 -11.05
N ILE A 151 18.39 -3.86 -12.35
CA ILE A 151 17.43 -2.93 -12.93
C ILE A 151 16.09 -3.04 -12.22
N LEU A 152 15.57 -4.26 -12.02
CA LEU A 152 14.32 -4.50 -11.33
C LEU A 152 14.35 -4.01 -9.88
N PHE A 153 15.43 -4.26 -9.14
CA PHE A 153 15.57 -3.71 -7.78
C PHE A 153 15.62 -2.18 -7.77
N LEU A 154 16.17 -1.53 -8.80
CA LEU A 154 16.22 -0.06 -8.88
C LEU A 154 14.85 0.57 -9.19
N LEU A 155 13.85 -0.23 -9.58
CA LEU A 155 12.50 0.24 -9.83
C LEU A 155 11.67 0.25 -8.53
N PRO A 156 11.14 1.42 -8.10
CA PRO A 156 10.37 1.54 -6.85
C PRO A 156 9.24 0.53 -6.66
N PRO A 157 8.43 0.20 -7.70
CA PRO A 157 7.27 -0.64 -7.47
C PRO A 157 7.58 -2.14 -7.48
N VAL A 158 8.78 -2.56 -7.90
CA VAL A 158 9.06 -3.99 -8.10
C VAL A 158 9.42 -4.63 -6.76
N PRO A 159 8.67 -5.63 -6.28
CA PRO A 159 9.05 -6.35 -5.07
C PRO A 159 10.30 -7.19 -5.32
N GLY A 160 11.19 -7.29 -4.32
CA GLY A 160 12.41 -8.11 -4.41
C GLY A 160 12.15 -9.63 -4.43
N LEU A 161 11.01 -10.08 -3.85
CA LEU A 161 10.70 -11.49 -3.67
C LEU A 161 10.69 -12.30 -4.99
N PRO A 162 9.98 -11.88 -6.06
CA PRO A 162 10.02 -12.58 -7.35
C PRO A 162 11.42 -12.69 -7.97
N ILE A 163 12.31 -11.74 -7.68
CA ILE A 163 13.68 -11.77 -8.18
C ILE A 163 14.41 -12.96 -7.56
N TYR A 164 14.42 -13.09 -6.23
CA TYR A 164 15.06 -14.23 -5.54
C TYR A 164 14.49 -15.59 -5.98
N THR A 165 13.17 -15.69 -6.15
CA THR A 165 12.51 -16.88 -6.69
C THR A 165 13.05 -17.22 -8.08
N THR A 166 13.19 -16.22 -8.95
CA THR A 166 13.67 -16.41 -10.31
C THR A 166 15.12 -16.88 -10.34
N PHE A 167 15.99 -16.36 -9.47
CA PHE A 167 17.36 -16.85 -9.35
C PHE A 167 17.39 -18.33 -8.97
N GLY A 168 16.60 -18.74 -7.98
CA GLY A 168 16.50 -20.14 -7.58
C GLY A 168 15.97 -21.06 -8.69
N LEU A 169 15.02 -20.57 -9.50
CA LEU A 169 14.44 -21.30 -10.62
C LEU A 169 15.42 -21.43 -11.80
N VAL A 170 16.00 -20.32 -12.26
CA VAL A 170 16.84 -20.29 -13.47
C VAL A 170 18.18 -20.99 -13.26
N VAL A 171 18.84 -20.74 -12.14
CA VAL A 171 20.16 -21.34 -11.86
C VAL A 171 20.05 -22.86 -11.78
N VAL A 172 19.00 -23.37 -11.13
CA VAL A 172 18.75 -24.81 -11.04
C VAL A 172 18.34 -25.41 -12.38
N ALA A 173 17.60 -24.67 -13.21
CA ALA A 173 17.27 -25.10 -14.57
C ALA A 173 18.50 -25.25 -15.47
N ILE A 174 19.45 -24.32 -15.39
CA ILE A 174 20.70 -24.39 -16.15
C ILE A 174 21.59 -25.54 -15.62
N GLU A 175 21.58 -25.77 -14.30
CA GLU A 175 22.30 -26.88 -13.72
C GLU A 175 21.74 -28.24 -14.16
N GLU A 176 20.42 -28.36 -14.35
CA GLU A 176 19.81 -29.58 -14.89
C GLU A 176 20.35 -29.94 -16.27
N GLU A 177 20.56 -28.93 -17.12
CA GLU A 177 21.10 -29.14 -18.47
C GLU A 177 22.62 -29.39 -18.47
N THR A 178 23.36 -28.83 -17.50
CA THR A 178 24.83 -28.81 -17.52
C THR A 178 25.52 -29.80 -16.57
N GLY A 179 24.86 -30.17 -15.46
CA GLY A 179 25.31 -31.18 -14.49
C GLY A 179 26.66 -30.93 -13.80
N ARG A 180 27.10 -29.67 -13.66
CA ARG A 180 28.46 -29.33 -13.16
C ARG A 180 28.59 -29.25 -11.63
N MET A 181 27.60 -28.72 -10.93
CA MET A 181 27.66 -28.40 -9.50
C MET A 181 26.68 -29.25 -8.65
N GLY A 182 25.74 -29.92 -9.29
CA GLY A 182 24.59 -30.55 -8.65
C GLY A 182 23.59 -29.53 -8.08
N TYR A 183 22.38 -29.99 -7.76
CA TYR A 183 21.31 -29.10 -7.27
C TYR A 183 21.68 -28.32 -6.01
N ALA A 184 22.36 -28.96 -5.04
CA ALA A 184 22.77 -28.29 -3.82
C ALA A 184 23.78 -27.16 -4.08
N GLY A 185 24.75 -27.39 -4.98
CA GLY A 185 25.71 -26.38 -5.40
C GLY A 185 25.05 -25.23 -6.16
N ALA A 186 24.12 -25.54 -7.07
CA ALA A 186 23.33 -24.55 -7.79
C ALA A 186 22.46 -23.68 -6.86
N ILE A 187 21.80 -24.29 -5.88
CA ILE A 187 21.02 -23.56 -4.87
C ILE A 187 21.92 -22.64 -4.04
N ALA A 188 23.05 -23.15 -3.53
CA ALA A 188 23.99 -22.34 -2.75
C ALA A 188 24.53 -21.16 -3.56
N TYR A 189 24.86 -21.40 -4.84
CA TYR A 189 25.27 -20.35 -5.77
C TYR A 189 24.16 -19.31 -5.99
N ALA A 190 22.92 -19.74 -6.22
CA ALA A 190 21.78 -18.84 -6.40
C ALA A 190 21.50 -17.96 -5.17
N VAL A 191 21.65 -18.51 -3.96
CA VAL A 191 21.49 -17.78 -2.70
C VAL A 191 22.59 -16.73 -2.54
N ALA A 192 23.85 -17.12 -2.74
CA ALA A 192 24.99 -16.21 -2.64
C ALA A 192 24.87 -15.06 -3.65
N LEU A 193 24.48 -15.39 -4.88
CA LEU A 193 24.28 -14.42 -5.95
C LEU A 193 23.13 -13.46 -5.65
N SER A 194 22.00 -13.97 -5.15
CA SER A 194 20.84 -13.17 -4.76
C SER A 194 21.16 -12.21 -3.60
N LEU A 195 21.96 -12.66 -2.62
CA LEU A 195 22.41 -11.82 -1.51
C LEU A 195 23.35 -10.72 -2.00
N ALA A 196 24.33 -11.05 -2.85
CA ALA A 196 25.24 -10.08 -3.43
C ALA A 196 24.49 -9.03 -4.27
N LEU A 197 23.54 -9.49 -5.09
CA LEU A 197 22.66 -8.63 -5.87
C LEU A 197 21.88 -7.66 -4.99
N LYS A 198 21.29 -8.16 -3.90
CA LYS A 198 20.53 -7.37 -2.93
C LYS A 198 21.40 -6.27 -2.31
N LEU A 199 22.57 -6.62 -1.79
CA LEU A 199 23.49 -5.65 -1.18
C LEU A 199 23.99 -4.62 -2.21
N GLY A 200 24.31 -5.06 -3.43
CA GLY A 200 24.68 -4.18 -4.53
C GLY A 200 23.56 -3.20 -4.91
N ALA A 201 22.32 -3.69 -4.99
CA ALA A 201 21.15 -2.85 -5.25
C ALA A 201 20.94 -1.82 -4.13
N CYS A 202 21.03 -2.22 -2.86
CA CYS A 202 20.94 -1.30 -1.72
C CYS A 202 22.01 -0.20 -1.80
N ALA A 203 23.25 -0.54 -2.17
CA ALA A 203 24.31 0.44 -2.35
C ALA A 203 24.01 1.45 -3.46
N LEU A 204 23.54 0.97 -4.63
CA LEU A 204 23.15 1.85 -5.75
C LEU A 204 21.94 2.72 -5.40
N GLN A 205 20.91 2.14 -4.77
CA GLN A 205 19.73 2.86 -4.32
C GLN A 205 20.09 3.96 -3.31
N GLN A 206 20.99 3.70 -2.36
CA GLN A 206 21.42 4.68 -1.38
C GLN A 206 22.28 5.78 -2.02
N LYS A 207 23.35 5.40 -2.73
CA LYS A 207 24.36 6.35 -3.23
C LYS A 207 24.02 7.02 -4.55
N VAL A 208 23.46 6.29 -5.50
CA VAL A 208 23.17 6.84 -6.82
C VAL A 208 21.80 7.49 -6.85
N ILE A 209 20.79 6.89 -6.20
CA ILE A 209 19.43 7.44 -6.22
C ILE A 209 19.18 8.34 -5.01
N GLY A 210 19.36 7.83 -3.80
CA GLY A 210 19.02 8.51 -2.56
C GLY A 210 19.75 9.83 -2.36
N GLU A 211 21.07 9.85 -2.49
CA GLU A 211 21.87 11.07 -2.33
C GLU A 211 21.61 12.11 -3.43
N LEU A 212 21.36 11.69 -4.68
CA LEU A 212 20.97 12.62 -5.75
C LEU A 212 19.57 13.20 -5.49
N LEU A 213 18.63 12.36 -5.05
CA LEU A 213 17.27 12.79 -4.70
C LEU A 213 17.25 13.70 -3.47
N ALA A 214 18.21 13.56 -2.57
CA ALA A 214 18.37 14.41 -1.38
C ALA A 214 18.52 15.89 -1.74
N GLN A 215 18.98 16.23 -2.96
CA GLN A 215 19.16 17.62 -3.38
C GLN A 215 17.83 18.35 -3.63
N PHE A 216 16.72 17.62 -3.81
CA PHE A 216 15.43 18.20 -4.15
C PHE A 216 14.54 18.36 -2.91
N VAL A 217 14.22 19.62 -2.54
CA VAL A 217 13.29 19.95 -1.44
C VAL A 217 11.94 19.23 -1.60
N SER A 218 11.42 19.16 -2.83
CA SER A 218 10.15 18.46 -3.11
C SER A 218 10.19 16.98 -2.75
N VAL A 219 11.33 16.31 -2.93
CA VAL A 219 11.50 14.90 -2.60
C VAL A 219 11.68 14.72 -1.09
N ARG A 220 12.53 15.53 -0.45
CA ARG A 220 12.71 15.51 1.02
C ARG A 220 11.39 15.77 1.76
N LYS A 221 10.58 16.68 1.22
CA LYS A 221 9.22 16.95 1.66
C LYS A 221 8.28 15.77 1.44
N LEU A 222 8.29 15.17 0.24
CA LEU A 222 7.44 14.02 -0.09
C LEU A 222 7.67 12.82 0.84
N VAL A 223 8.94 12.54 1.19
CA VAL A 223 9.27 11.47 2.14
C VAL A 223 9.00 11.85 3.60
N GLY A 224 8.62 13.10 3.87
CA GLY A 224 8.34 13.59 5.21
C GLY A 224 9.58 13.65 6.10
N ILE A 225 10.70 14.20 5.60
CA ILE A 225 11.99 14.21 6.31
C ILE A 225 11.91 14.79 7.73
N ASN A 226 11.01 15.75 7.96
CA ASN A 226 10.79 16.41 9.24
C ASN A 226 9.82 15.68 10.18
N THR A 227 9.19 14.58 9.72
CA THR A 227 8.27 13.81 10.56
C THR A 227 9.02 13.07 11.68
N ALA A 228 8.37 12.89 12.83
CA ALA A 228 8.95 12.19 13.97
C ALA A 228 9.40 10.75 13.62
N VAL A 229 8.68 10.08 12.73
CA VAL A 229 9.01 8.72 12.27
C VAL A 229 10.35 8.71 11.52
N ILE A 230 10.52 9.57 10.53
CA ILE A 230 11.74 9.61 9.71
C ILE A 230 12.93 10.12 10.54
N ARG A 231 12.74 11.13 11.41
CA ARG A 231 13.77 11.59 12.35
C ARG A 231 14.20 10.49 13.31
N THR A 232 13.26 9.68 13.79
CA THR A 232 13.55 8.49 14.63
C THR A 232 14.34 7.45 13.85
N MET A 233 13.94 7.15 12.62
CA MET A 233 14.69 6.23 11.75
C MET A 233 16.12 6.75 11.54
N ARG A 234 16.30 8.04 11.26
CA ARG A 234 17.62 8.67 11.14
C ARG A 234 18.46 8.45 12.40
N LEU A 235 17.90 8.75 13.58
CA LEU A 235 18.57 8.58 14.86
C LEU A 235 19.01 7.13 15.11
N VAL A 236 18.11 6.16 14.91
CA VAL A 236 18.41 4.73 15.12
C VAL A 236 19.46 4.22 14.14
N LEU A 237 19.36 4.59 12.87
CA LEU A 237 20.25 4.11 11.82
C LEU A 237 21.64 4.77 11.89
N ALA A 238 21.72 6.03 12.31
CA ALA A 238 22.98 6.75 12.49
C ALA A 238 23.73 6.38 13.78
N THR A 239 23.04 5.84 14.79
CA THR A 239 23.68 5.44 16.06
C THR A 239 24.78 4.39 15.79
N PRO A 240 26.02 4.54 16.28
CA PRO A 240 27.08 3.55 16.09
C PRO A 240 26.71 2.15 16.58
N GLY A 241 27.23 1.13 15.90
CA GLY A 241 26.97 -0.28 16.21
C GLY A 241 25.75 -0.89 15.48
N MET A 242 25.48 -2.16 15.79
CA MET A 242 24.45 -2.98 15.15
C MET A 242 23.39 -3.42 16.16
N SER A 243 22.40 -2.55 16.40
CA SER A 243 21.26 -2.87 17.26
C SER A 243 20.19 -3.68 16.52
N MET A 244 19.38 -4.43 17.27
CA MET A 244 18.22 -5.13 16.69
C MET A 244 17.25 -4.16 16.02
N ALA A 245 17.04 -2.97 16.60
CA ALA A 245 16.19 -1.94 15.99
C ALA A 245 16.70 -1.53 14.59
N LYS A 246 18.01 -1.33 14.43
CA LYS A 246 18.64 -1.02 13.14
C LYS A 246 18.41 -2.15 12.12
N VAL A 247 18.69 -3.39 12.51
CA VAL A 247 18.50 -4.57 11.64
C VAL A 247 17.03 -4.72 11.24
N CYS A 248 16.11 -4.62 12.20
CA CYS A 248 14.67 -4.72 11.92
C CYS A 248 14.19 -3.64 10.97
N ILE A 249 14.63 -2.38 11.12
CA ILE A 249 14.27 -1.30 10.20
C ILE A 249 14.78 -1.59 8.78
N LEU A 250 16.04 -2.03 8.65
CA LEU A 250 16.69 -2.25 7.35
C LEU A 250 16.12 -3.45 6.58
N ILE A 251 15.64 -4.48 7.28
CA ILE A 251 15.10 -5.70 6.66
C ILE A 251 13.56 -5.70 6.61
N GLY A 252 12.91 -5.04 7.56
CA GLY A 252 11.46 -4.93 7.65
C GLY A 252 10.88 -3.87 6.72
N GLY A 253 11.61 -2.79 6.45
CA GLY A 253 11.14 -1.78 5.51
C GLY A 253 11.17 -2.27 4.05
N PRO A 254 10.31 -1.77 3.15
CA PRO A 254 10.39 -2.14 1.75
C PRO A 254 11.72 -1.72 1.13
N ASP A 255 12.34 -2.63 0.38
CA ASP A 255 13.73 -2.55 -0.09
C ASP A 255 14.13 -1.20 -0.70
N TRP A 256 13.41 -0.76 -1.73
CA TRP A 256 13.69 0.46 -2.47
C TRP A 256 13.52 1.71 -1.59
N PRO A 257 12.34 1.98 -0.98
CA PRO A 257 12.15 3.19 -0.19
C PRO A 257 13.07 3.25 1.03
N THR A 258 13.38 2.13 1.69
CA THR A 258 14.32 2.12 2.82
C THR A 258 15.72 2.55 2.40
N SER A 259 16.26 1.95 1.33
CA SER A 259 17.65 2.21 0.90
C SER A 259 17.80 3.62 0.32
N VAL A 260 16.82 4.08 -0.47
CA VAL A 260 16.79 5.45 -1.00
C VAL A 260 16.66 6.46 0.13
N LEU A 261 15.79 6.22 1.13
CA LEU A 261 15.65 7.09 2.29
C LEU A 261 16.95 7.16 3.10
N CYS A 262 17.71 6.07 3.23
CA CYS A 262 19.03 6.11 3.86
C CYS A 262 19.99 7.07 3.14
N GLY A 263 19.91 7.15 1.81
CA GLY A 263 20.67 8.11 1.01
C GLY A 263 20.17 9.54 1.19
N ILE A 264 18.85 9.75 1.21
CA ILE A 264 18.23 11.06 1.48
C ILE A 264 18.65 11.61 2.85
N MET A 265 18.75 10.74 3.86
CA MET A 265 19.19 11.10 5.21
C MET A 265 20.70 11.26 5.35
N GLY A 266 21.49 10.96 4.29
CA GLY A 266 22.94 11.06 4.28
C GLY A 266 23.64 10.06 5.21
N LEU A 267 23.12 8.83 5.31
CA LEU A 267 23.71 7.79 6.16
C LEU A 267 24.93 7.12 5.50
N ASP A 268 25.86 6.64 6.33
CA ASP A 268 27.04 5.90 5.86
C ASP A 268 26.66 4.55 5.23
N LEU A 269 27.32 4.18 4.14
CA LEU A 269 26.96 2.98 3.38
C LEU A 269 27.26 1.67 4.15
N MET A 270 28.45 1.55 4.73
CA MET A 270 28.90 0.27 5.30
C MET A 270 28.04 -0.20 6.49
N PRO A 271 27.68 0.65 7.47
CA PRO A 271 26.78 0.25 8.54
C PRO A 271 25.39 -0.20 8.03
N ILE A 272 24.91 0.43 6.95
CA ILE A 272 23.63 0.09 6.32
C ILE A 272 23.72 -1.28 5.64
N LEU A 273 24.75 -1.53 4.82
CA LEU A 273 24.94 -2.84 4.18
C LEU A 273 25.13 -3.97 5.19
N LEU A 274 25.92 -3.75 6.24
CA LEU A 274 26.10 -4.72 7.32
C LEU A 274 24.80 -5.00 8.06
N GLY A 275 23.98 -3.96 8.29
CA GLY A 275 22.67 -4.11 8.91
C GLY A 275 21.61 -4.75 8.02
N THR A 276 21.78 -4.69 6.70
CA THR A 276 20.95 -5.41 5.74
C THR A 276 21.37 -6.86 5.56
N LEU A 277 22.60 -7.26 5.92
CA LEU A 277 23.11 -8.63 5.72
C LEU A 277 22.18 -9.75 6.24
N PRO A 278 21.49 -9.62 7.40
CA PRO A 278 20.56 -10.64 7.87
C PRO A 278 19.32 -10.84 6.97
N VAL A 279 19.15 -10.06 5.90
CA VAL A 279 18.17 -10.32 4.82
C VAL A 279 18.35 -11.69 4.17
N ILE A 280 19.51 -12.35 4.37
CA ILE A 280 19.70 -13.76 3.99
C ILE A 280 18.59 -14.67 4.56
N LEU A 281 18.01 -14.35 5.72
CA LEU A 281 16.88 -15.08 6.30
C LEU A 281 15.61 -15.02 5.44
N LEU A 282 15.51 -14.02 4.54
CA LEU A 282 14.46 -13.90 3.53
C LEU A 282 14.92 -14.45 2.17
N VAL A 283 16.15 -14.16 1.75
CA VAL A 283 16.69 -14.58 0.45
C VAL A 283 16.78 -16.10 0.34
N LEU A 284 17.26 -16.77 1.39
CA LEU A 284 17.43 -18.23 1.41
C LEU A 284 16.10 -18.96 1.16
N PRO A 285 15.03 -18.76 1.94
CA PRO A 285 13.77 -19.47 1.71
C PRO A 285 13.11 -19.09 0.37
N MET A 286 13.25 -17.85 -0.11
CA MET A 286 12.71 -17.48 -1.43
C MET A 286 13.43 -18.18 -2.58
N THR A 287 14.76 -18.26 -2.50
CA THR A 287 15.58 -18.95 -3.51
C THR A 287 15.29 -20.45 -3.49
N LEU A 288 15.24 -21.07 -2.31
CA LEU A 288 14.82 -22.47 -2.14
C LEU A 288 13.43 -22.71 -2.71
N GLY A 289 12.48 -21.82 -2.43
CA GLY A 289 11.13 -21.89 -2.96
C GLY A 289 11.12 -21.95 -4.49
N GLY A 290 11.90 -21.08 -5.16
CA GLY A 290 12.04 -21.07 -6.61
C GLY A 290 12.72 -22.32 -7.17
N SER A 291 13.78 -22.79 -6.50
CA SER A 291 14.49 -24.01 -6.89
C SER A 291 13.60 -25.25 -6.79
N PHE A 292 12.88 -25.41 -5.68
CA PHE A 292 11.94 -26.51 -5.50
C PHE A 292 10.72 -26.40 -6.43
N LEU A 293 10.30 -25.18 -6.77
CA LEU A 293 9.25 -24.97 -7.77
C LEU A 293 9.68 -25.52 -9.13
N TYR A 294 10.93 -25.28 -9.55
CA TYR A 294 11.47 -25.87 -10.77
C TYR A 294 11.56 -27.40 -10.68
N MET A 295 12.13 -27.93 -9.59
CA MET A 295 12.30 -29.38 -9.40
C MET A 295 10.96 -30.12 -9.42
N ALA A 296 9.87 -29.49 -8.97
CA ALA A 296 8.52 -30.06 -9.04
C ALA A 296 7.98 -30.21 -10.48
N THR A 297 8.59 -29.56 -11.47
CA THR A 297 8.22 -29.67 -12.89
C THR A 297 9.00 -30.76 -13.63
N LEU A 298 9.97 -31.41 -12.99
CA LEU A 298 10.79 -32.45 -13.59
C LEU A 298 10.10 -33.82 -13.45
N PHE A 299 9.99 -34.51 -14.58
CA PHE A 299 9.46 -35.86 -14.68
C PHE A 299 10.51 -36.78 -15.30
N ASP A 300 10.57 -38.01 -14.81
CA ASP A 300 11.41 -39.07 -15.38
C ASP A 300 10.79 -39.60 -16.68
N GLU A 301 11.53 -40.44 -17.41
CA GLU A 301 11.07 -41.03 -18.69
C GLU A 301 9.75 -41.81 -18.58
N ASP A 302 9.48 -42.37 -17.40
CA ASP A 302 8.23 -43.08 -17.07
C ASP A 302 7.04 -42.13 -16.77
N GLY A 303 7.23 -40.82 -16.86
CA GLY A 303 6.22 -39.81 -16.54
C GLY A 303 5.96 -39.61 -15.03
N ASN A 304 6.78 -40.22 -14.17
CA ASN A 304 6.73 -40.03 -12.73
C ASN A 304 7.48 -38.76 -12.31
N PRO A 305 7.01 -38.01 -11.30
CA PRO A 305 7.72 -36.83 -10.82
C PRO A 305 9.05 -37.25 -10.18
N ARG A 306 10.16 -36.68 -10.67
CA ARG A 306 11.51 -37.01 -10.18
C ARG A 306 11.72 -36.60 -8.72
N PHE A 307 11.05 -35.52 -8.31
CA PHE A 307 11.10 -34.99 -6.94
C PHE A 307 9.69 -34.80 -6.37
N PRO A 308 9.03 -35.87 -5.86
CA PRO A 308 7.65 -35.80 -5.39
C PRO A 308 7.45 -34.85 -4.19
N TRP A 309 8.52 -34.58 -3.43
CA TRP A 309 8.50 -33.68 -2.28
C TRP A 309 8.69 -32.20 -2.63
N ALA A 310 9.12 -31.87 -3.84
CA ALA A 310 9.59 -30.52 -4.19
C ALA A 310 8.46 -29.48 -4.12
N GLY A 311 7.25 -29.82 -4.57
CA GLY A 311 6.10 -28.91 -4.50
C GLY A 311 5.74 -28.51 -3.06
N ALA A 312 5.78 -29.46 -2.13
CA ALA A 312 5.53 -29.21 -0.71
C ALA A 312 6.60 -28.31 -0.10
N LEU A 313 7.89 -28.60 -0.34
CA LEU A 313 8.99 -27.77 0.18
C LEU A 313 9.00 -26.36 -0.42
N SER A 314 8.63 -26.21 -1.70
CA SER A 314 8.48 -24.89 -2.33
C SER A 314 7.45 -24.03 -1.59
N THR A 315 6.28 -24.61 -1.30
CA THR A 315 5.20 -23.95 -0.55
C THR A 315 5.65 -23.60 0.87
N THR A 316 6.29 -24.52 1.57
CA THR A 316 6.82 -24.28 2.93
C THR A 316 7.88 -23.16 2.94
N ALA A 317 8.76 -23.14 1.96
CA ALA A 317 9.82 -22.12 1.87
C ALA A 317 9.22 -20.72 1.62
N PHE A 318 8.25 -20.58 0.72
CA PHE A 318 7.55 -19.30 0.54
C PHE A 318 6.75 -18.86 1.77
N ALA A 319 6.12 -19.80 2.49
CA ALA A 319 5.44 -19.50 3.75
C ALA A 319 6.43 -18.99 4.81
N LEU A 320 7.59 -19.63 4.95
CA LEU A 320 8.64 -19.20 5.88
C LEU A 320 9.17 -17.80 5.54
N ALA A 321 9.41 -17.51 4.26
CA ALA A 321 9.81 -16.18 3.80
C ALA A 321 8.75 -15.12 4.16
N THR A 322 7.48 -15.44 3.95
CA THR A 322 6.34 -14.55 4.28
C THR A 322 6.29 -14.27 5.79
N CYS A 323 6.38 -15.31 6.62
CA CYS A 323 6.42 -15.14 8.08
C CYS A 323 7.60 -14.28 8.53
N THR A 324 8.78 -14.50 7.95
CA THR A 324 10.00 -13.73 8.25
C THR A 324 9.81 -12.26 7.91
N MET A 325 9.28 -11.95 6.72
CA MET A 325 9.02 -10.57 6.29
C MET A 325 8.02 -9.88 7.23
N VAL A 326 6.90 -10.53 7.57
CA VAL A 326 5.89 -9.98 8.48
C VAL A 326 6.48 -9.74 9.88
N ALA A 327 7.25 -10.69 10.40
CA ALA A 327 7.90 -10.55 11.69
C ALA A 327 8.88 -9.37 11.72
N CYS A 328 9.70 -9.20 10.67
CA CYS A 328 10.62 -8.06 10.55
C CYS A 328 9.87 -6.72 10.44
N MET A 329 8.79 -6.65 9.66
CA MET A 329 7.95 -5.46 9.52
C MET A 329 7.33 -5.02 10.85
N LEU A 330 6.71 -5.95 11.58
CA LEU A 330 6.12 -5.67 12.89
C LEU A 330 7.17 -5.27 13.92
N SER A 331 8.32 -5.93 13.92
CA SER A 331 9.44 -5.59 14.80
C SER A 331 9.97 -4.18 14.51
N ALA A 332 10.12 -3.82 13.23
CA ALA A 332 10.55 -2.49 12.82
C ALA A 332 9.58 -1.40 13.32
N ALA A 333 8.28 -1.60 13.10
CA ALA A 333 7.25 -0.67 13.57
C ALA A 333 7.28 -0.52 15.10
N HIS A 334 7.37 -1.63 15.83
CA HIS A 334 7.49 -1.63 17.28
C HIS A 334 8.71 -0.85 17.78
N PHE A 335 9.89 -1.07 17.18
CA PHE A 335 11.10 -0.36 17.59
C PHE A 335 11.07 1.12 17.26
N ILE A 336 10.47 1.51 16.12
CA ILE A 336 10.26 2.93 15.79
C ILE A 336 9.34 3.58 16.81
N GLU A 337 8.16 2.99 17.08
CA GLU A 337 7.19 3.54 18.04
C GLU A 337 7.77 3.65 19.45
N LYS A 338 8.47 2.60 19.89
CA LYS A 338 9.16 2.59 21.18
C LYS A 338 10.19 3.71 21.25
N THR A 339 10.99 3.92 20.20
CA THR A 339 12.03 4.95 20.18
C THR A 339 11.44 6.36 20.14
N VAL A 340 10.38 6.59 19.36
CA VAL A 340 9.64 7.87 19.35
C VAL A 340 9.18 8.23 20.76
N SER A 341 8.70 7.25 21.52
CA SER A 341 8.15 7.47 22.86
C SER A 341 9.22 7.58 23.95
N SER A 342 10.24 6.70 23.92
CA SER A 342 11.24 6.62 24.99
C SER A 342 12.41 7.59 24.83
N ARG A 343 12.66 8.09 23.61
CA ARG A 343 13.77 8.99 23.27
C ARG A 343 13.26 10.26 22.58
N ALA A 344 12.09 10.75 23.01
CA ALA A 344 11.42 11.90 22.38
C ALA A 344 12.31 13.15 22.32
N ASP A 345 13.08 13.43 23.38
CA ASP A 345 13.97 14.60 23.44
C ASP A 345 15.10 14.49 22.41
N GLU A 346 15.69 13.30 22.25
CA GLU A 346 16.74 13.07 21.24
C GLU A 346 16.19 13.14 19.82
N VAL A 347 14.97 12.63 19.61
CA VAL A 347 14.27 12.74 18.32
C VAL A 347 13.98 14.20 18.01
N ASN A 348 13.55 14.97 19.00
CA ASN A 348 13.28 16.41 18.89
C ASN A 348 14.55 17.24 18.70
N ALA A 349 15.71 16.75 19.13
CA ALA A 349 17.01 17.37 18.91
C ALA A 349 17.57 17.13 17.50
N VAL A 350 17.05 16.17 16.73
CA VAL A 350 17.48 15.96 15.32
C VAL A 350 17.17 17.22 14.51
N PRO A 351 18.14 17.84 13.81
CA PRO A 351 17.91 19.09 13.08
C PRO A 351 16.73 19.00 12.10
N VAL A 352 15.91 20.05 12.08
CA VAL A 352 14.80 20.21 11.13
C VAL A 352 15.37 20.73 9.81
N ASP A 353 14.88 20.20 8.70
CA ASP A 353 15.17 20.72 7.37
C ASP A 353 14.35 21.99 7.13
N GLU A 354 15.01 23.14 7.29
CA GLU A 354 14.40 24.48 7.20
C GLU A 354 13.78 24.74 5.82
N GLU A 355 14.45 24.33 4.73
CA GLU A 355 13.93 24.50 3.37
C GLU A 355 12.62 23.74 3.16
N VAL A 356 12.54 22.51 3.69
CA VAL A 356 11.31 21.71 3.65
C VAL A 356 10.22 22.33 4.52
N GLN A 357 10.58 22.83 5.70
CA GLN A 357 9.63 23.50 6.60
C GLN A 357 9.01 24.73 5.92
N GLU A 358 9.81 25.61 5.33
CA GLU A 358 9.30 26.76 4.57
C GLU A 358 8.41 26.33 3.40
N ALA A 359 8.78 25.26 2.69
CA ALA A 359 7.99 24.72 1.60
C ALA A 359 6.65 24.12 2.07
N ASP A 360 6.61 23.55 3.27
CA ASP A 360 5.39 23.07 3.93
C ASP A 360 4.47 24.23 4.33
N GLU A 361 5.01 25.28 4.94
CA GLU A 361 4.26 26.49 5.30
C GLU A 361 3.65 27.18 4.07
N LYS A 362 4.41 27.29 2.98
CA LYS A 362 3.93 27.86 1.71
C LYS A 362 2.82 27.01 1.06
N GLU A 363 2.93 25.69 1.14
CA GLU A 363 1.92 24.79 0.56
C GLU A 363 0.67 24.69 1.44
N GLN A 364 0.79 24.84 2.75
CA GLN A 364 -0.34 24.81 3.68
C GLN A 364 -1.45 25.77 3.24
N ARG A 365 -1.09 27.00 2.86
CA ARG A 365 -2.04 28.00 2.33
C ARG A 365 -2.80 27.51 1.09
N LYS A 366 -2.10 26.81 0.18
CA LYS A 366 -2.71 26.24 -1.03
C LYS A 366 -3.62 25.06 -0.69
N ARG A 367 -3.22 24.22 0.28
CA ARG A 367 -4.04 23.10 0.79
C ARG A 367 -5.31 23.62 1.46
N ASP A 368 -5.24 24.70 2.23
CA ASP A 368 -6.40 25.29 2.87
C ASP A 368 -7.37 25.92 1.87
N ALA A 369 -6.84 26.57 0.82
CA ALA A 369 -7.65 27.07 -0.30
C ALA A 369 -8.30 25.92 -1.08
N TYR A 370 -7.56 24.84 -1.34
CA TYR A 370 -8.08 23.64 -2.00
C TYR A 370 -9.16 22.96 -1.16
N ALA A 371 -8.91 22.75 0.13
CA ALA A 371 -9.86 22.14 1.06
C ALA A 371 -11.18 22.92 1.10
N ARG A 372 -11.11 24.26 1.16
CA ARG A 372 -12.29 25.14 1.05
C ARG A 372 -12.99 25.00 -0.31
N ALA A 373 -12.25 25.01 -1.41
CA ALA A 373 -12.81 24.85 -2.76
C ALA A 373 -13.49 23.49 -2.98
N THR A 374 -13.06 22.45 -2.26
CA THR A 374 -13.58 21.09 -2.39
C THR A 374 -14.58 20.69 -1.31
N GLN A 375 -15.03 21.61 -0.45
CA GLN A 375 -16.04 21.28 0.56
C GLN A 375 -17.30 20.72 -0.11
N TRP A 376 -17.74 19.54 0.34
CA TRP A 376 -18.81 18.81 -0.34
C TRP A 376 -20.10 19.62 -0.49
N GLN A 377 -20.44 20.47 0.48
CA GLN A 377 -21.67 21.26 0.43
C GLN A 377 -21.64 22.27 -0.72
N ASP A 378 -20.48 22.90 -0.92
CA ASP A 378 -20.28 23.97 -1.91
C ASP A 378 -19.93 23.45 -3.31
N LEU A 379 -19.65 22.15 -3.45
CA LEU A 379 -19.35 21.54 -4.73
C LEU A 379 -20.56 21.64 -5.69
N PRO A 380 -20.35 22.08 -6.95
CA PRO A 380 -21.39 22.04 -7.97
C PRO A 380 -21.77 20.59 -8.31
N LEU A 381 -22.99 20.40 -8.80
CA LEU A 381 -23.52 19.06 -9.11
C LEU A 381 -22.62 18.28 -10.07
N LEU A 382 -22.08 18.95 -11.10
CA LEU A 382 -21.19 18.30 -12.06
C LEU A 382 -19.93 17.74 -11.38
N ALA A 383 -19.28 18.51 -10.50
CA ALA A 383 -18.09 18.05 -9.78
C ALA A 383 -18.42 16.88 -8.83
N LYS A 384 -19.58 16.93 -8.15
CA LYS A 384 -20.09 15.83 -7.31
C LYS A 384 -20.29 14.55 -8.14
N LEU A 385 -20.91 14.66 -9.31
CA LEU A 385 -21.13 13.54 -10.22
C LEU A 385 -19.80 12.99 -10.76
N THR A 386 -18.88 13.85 -11.18
CA THR A 386 -17.57 13.44 -11.71
C THR A 386 -16.78 12.62 -10.69
N ILE A 387 -16.65 13.09 -9.44
CA ILE A 387 -15.87 12.37 -8.42
C ILE A 387 -16.58 11.08 -7.96
N THR A 388 -17.91 11.09 -7.88
CA THR A 388 -18.69 9.89 -7.52
C THR A 388 -18.59 8.82 -8.60
N LEU A 389 -18.68 9.22 -9.87
CA LEU A 389 -18.52 8.32 -11.01
C LEU A 389 -17.08 7.77 -11.08
N SER A 390 -16.07 8.62 -10.87
CA SER A 390 -14.68 8.19 -10.78
C SER A 390 -14.48 7.11 -9.70
N LEU A 391 -15.03 7.34 -8.49
CA LEU A 391 -15.00 6.37 -7.41
C LEU A 391 -15.71 5.06 -7.78
N ALA A 392 -16.92 5.14 -8.34
CA ALA A 392 -17.69 3.96 -8.74
C ALA A 392 -16.93 3.12 -9.78
N CYS A 393 -16.34 3.76 -10.79
CA CYS A 393 -15.47 3.11 -11.77
C CYS A 393 -14.25 2.47 -11.09
N MET A 394 -13.57 3.18 -10.20
CA MET A 394 -12.39 2.67 -9.49
C MET A 394 -12.71 1.45 -8.62
N VAL A 395 -13.79 1.51 -7.84
CA VAL A 395 -14.27 0.37 -7.05
C VAL A 395 -14.58 -0.80 -8.00
N ALA A 396 -15.32 -0.57 -9.07
CA ALA A 396 -15.68 -1.62 -10.02
C ALA A 396 -14.45 -2.32 -10.63
N CYS A 397 -13.44 -1.57 -11.10
CA CYS A 397 -12.25 -2.18 -11.70
C CYS A 397 -11.41 -2.97 -10.67
N CYS A 398 -11.26 -2.45 -9.45
CA CYS A 398 -10.53 -3.13 -8.37
C CYS A 398 -11.19 -4.47 -8.02
N TYR A 399 -12.52 -4.49 -7.85
CA TYR A 399 -13.25 -5.71 -7.52
C TYR A 399 -13.34 -6.70 -8.68
N MET A 400 -13.39 -6.23 -9.94
CA MET A 400 -13.29 -7.14 -11.10
C MET A 400 -11.99 -7.94 -11.06
N VAL A 401 -10.86 -7.26 -10.80
CA VAL A 401 -9.54 -7.89 -10.70
C VAL A 401 -9.44 -8.80 -9.48
N MET A 402 -9.96 -8.37 -8.32
CA MET A 402 -9.84 -9.11 -7.06
C MET A 402 -10.76 -10.33 -7.00
N LEU A 403 -12.02 -10.21 -7.42
CA LEU A 403 -13.01 -11.30 -7.33
C LEU A 403 -12.97 -12.25 -8.53
N PHE A 404 -12.56 -11.76 -9.70
CA PHE A 404 -12.53 -12.55 -10.93
C PHE A 404 -11.14 -12.57 -11.59
N PRO A 405 -10.06 -12.89 -10.85
CA PRO A 405 -8.71 -12.88 -11.40
C PRO A 405 -8.56 -13.84 -12.59
N HIS A 406 -9.18 -15.02 -12.52
CA HIS A 406 -9.18 -16.03 -13.59
C HIS A 406 -9.97 -15.63 -14.85
N LYS A 407 -10.88 -14.65 -14.74
CA LYS A 407 -11.58 -14.06 -15.90
C LYS A 407 -10.86 -12.83 -16.44
N CYS A 408 -10.03 -12.19 -15.61
CA CYS A 408 -9.27 -11.01 -15.99
C CYS A 408 -7.93 -11.38 -16.62
N PHE A 409 -7.28 -12.44 -16.14
CA PHE A 409 -5.94 -12.84 -16.53
C PHE A 409 -5.85 -14.35 -16.72
N VAL A 410 -5.00 -14.76 -17.65
CA VAL A 410 -4.57 -16.16 -17.77
C VAL A 410 -3.76 -16.54 -16.52
N GLU A 411 -4.00 -17.73 -15.97
CA GLU A 411 -3.20 -18.26 -14.87
C GLU A 411 -1.77 -18.53 -15.35
N TYR A 412 -0.85 -17.69 -14.89
CA TYR A 412 0.52 -17.63 -15.39
C TYR A 412 1.52 -17.52 -14.23
N SER A 413 2.50 -18.39 -14.22
CA SER A 413 3.61 -18.42 -13.26
C SER A 413 4.95 -18.08 -13.93
N VAL A 414 5.98 -17.84 -13.13
CA VAL A 414 7.35 -17.60 -13.63
C VAL A 414 7.92 -18.85 -14.35
N SER A 415 7.38 -20.04 -14.05
CA SER A 415 7.79 -21.29 -14.71
C SER A 415 7.10 -21.55 -16.06
N ASP A 416 6.05 -20.80 -16.40
CA ASP A 416 5.41 -20.91 -17.71
C ASP A 416 6.27 -20.29 -18.82
N LYS A 417 5.99 -20.62 -20.08
CA LYS A 417 6.67 -20.07 -21.26
C LYS A 417 5.73 -19.17 -22.06
N ILE A 418 6.22 -18.07 -22.63
CA ILE A 418 5.38 -17.18 -23.46
C ILE A 418 5.07 -17.86 -24.80
N SER A 419 6.04 -18.60 -25.34
CA SER A 419 5.87 -19.43 -26.54
C SER A 419 4.94 -20.63 -26.33
N GLY A 420 4.58 -20.94 -25.08
CA GLY A 420 3.72 -22.07 -24.73
C GLY A 420 2.25 -21.86 -25.11
N SER A 421 1.47 -22.94 -24.96
CA SER A 421 0.04 -23.01 -25.30
C SER A 421 -0.86 -22.04 -24.52
N LYS A 422 -0.39 -21.55 -23.36
CA LYS A 422 -1.16 -20.59 -22.53
C LYS A 422 -1.26 -19.20 -23.16
N LEU A 423 -0.21 -18.73 -23.85
CA LEU A 423 -0.16 -17.39 -24.42
C LEU A 423 -0.01 -17.39 -25.95
N ASN A 424 0.27 -18.54 -26.57
CA ASN A 424 0.40 -18.69 -28.03
C ASN A 424 1.40 -17.70 -28.64
N GLY A 425 2.49 -17.38 -27.93
CA GLY A 425 3.54 -16.47 -28.39
C GLY A 425 3.22 -14.97 -28.31
N ASP A 426 2.02 -14.57 -27.87
CA ASP A 426 1.66 -13.16 -27.67
C ASP A 426 1.31 -12.86 -26.21
N TRP A 427 2.11 -12.03 -25.56
CA TRP A 427 1.90 -11.59 -24.18
C TRP A 427 0.56 -10.86 -23.98
N LYS A 428 -0.03 -10.27 -25.02
CA LYS A 428 -1.34 -9.60 -24.93
C LYS A 428 -2.50 -10.57 -24.68
N ASN A 429 -2.29 -11.86 -24.98
CA ASN A 429 -3.26 -12.91 -24.65
C ASN A 429 -3.36 -13.16 -23.15
N PHE A 430 -2.41 -12.64 -22.36
CA PHE A 430 -2.49 -12.65 -20.91
C PHE A 430 -3.72 -11.90 -20.39
N PHE A 431 -4.09 -10.79 -21.05
CA PHE A 431 -5.26 -9.99 -20.68
C PHE A 431 -6.52 -10.53 -21.37
N LEU A 432 -7.35 -11.22 -20.59
CA LEU A 432 -8.65 -11.73 -21.02
C LEU A 432 -9.66 -10.56 -21.19
N PRO A 433 -10.81 -10.78 -21.86
CA PRO A 433 -11.77 -9.71 -22.15
C PRO A 433 -12.20 -8.90 -20.92
N LEU A 434 -12.45 -9.56 -19.77
CA LEU A 434 -12.82 -8.85 -18.54
C LEU A 434 -11.65 -8.03 -17.97
N GLY A 435 -10.41 -8.49 -18.13
CA GLY A 435 -9.22 -7.76 -17.71
C GLY A 435 -9.01 -6.49 -18.53
N ARG A 436 -9.19 -6.59 -19.86
CA ARG A 436 -9.16 -5.42 -20.75
C ARG A 436 -10.24 -4.40 -20.41
N PHE A 437 -11.45 -4.88 -20.11
CA PHE A 437 -12.55 -4.03 -19.67
C PHE A 437 -12.26 -3.35 -18.32
N SER A 438 -11.70 -4.08 -17.35
CA SER A 438 -11.28 -3.51 -16.07
C SER A 438 -10.22 -2.42 -16.24
N LEU A 439 -9.23 -2.63 -17.13
CA LEU A 439 -8.22 -1.61 -17.45
C LEU A 439 -8.84 -0.37 -18.12
N LEU A 440 -9.83 -0.54 -19.01
CA LEU A 440 -10.56 0.58 -19.61
C LEU A 440 -11.29 1.41 -18.55
N ILE A 441 -12.02 0.75 -17.64
CA ILE A 441 -12.72 1.42 -16.54
C ILE A 441 -11.73 2.12 -15.60
N PHE A 442 -10.57 1.52 -15.35
CA PHE A 442 -9.50 2.12 -14.57
C PHE A 442 -9.00 3.43 -15.22
N LEU A 443 -8.73 3.43 -16.53
CA LEU A 443 -8.32 4.62 -17.27
C LEU A 443 -9.40 5.71 -17.23
N LEU A 444 -10.67 5.33 -17.37
CA LEU A 444 -11.80 6.25 -17.24
C LEU A 444 -11.85 6.87 -15.83
N ALA A 445 -11.69 6.07 -14.78
CA ALA A 445 -11.67 6.55 -13.39
C ALA A 445 -10.56 7.58 -13.16
N CYS A 446 -9.33 7.30 -13.62
CA CYS A 446 -8.20 8.21 -13.56
C CYS A 446 -8.45 9.52 -14.33
N THR A 447 -9.05 9.43 -15.51
CA THR A 447 -9.39 10.61 -16.33
C THR A 447 -10.41 11.49 -15.62
N LEU A 448 -11.48 10.90 -15.06
CA LEU A 448 -12.49 11.63 -14.29
C LEU A 448 -11.90 12.29 -13.03
N LEU A 449 -10.99 11.61 -12.34
CA LEU A 449 -10.28 12.20 -11.20
C LEU A 449 -9.42 13.40 -11.66
N GLY A 450 -8.69 13.26 -12.77
CA GLY A 450 -7.90 14.35 -13.35
C GLY A 450 -8.75 15.58 -13.71
N CYS A 451 -9.93 15.36 -14.29
CA CYS A 451 -10.91 16.42 -14.57
C CYS A 451 -11.35 17.13 -13.28
N PHE A 452 -11.73 16.36 -12.24
CA PHE A 452 -12.13 16.91 -10.95
C PHE A 452 -11.00 17.72 -10.29
N GLN A 453 -9.78 17.21 -10.27
CA GLN A 453 -8.62 17.88 -9.67
C GLN A 453 -8.24 19.16 -10.41
N THR A 454 -8.31 19.15 -11.73
CA THR A 454 -8.02 20.35 -12.54
C THR A 454 -9.03 21.45 -12.25
N TRP A 455 -10.32 21.09 -12.20
CA TRP A 455 -11.39 22.01 -11.79
C TRP A 455 -11.17 22.54 -10.37
N ALA A 456 -10.88 21.67 -9.40
CA ALA A 456 -10.68 22.04 -8.00
C ALA A 456 -9.47 22.96 -7.81
N LYS A 457 -8.36 22.70 -8.51
CA LYS A 457 -7.16 23.57 -8.51
C LYS A 457 -7.48 24.94 -9.08
N HIS A 458 -8.20 25.02 -10.20
CA HIS A 458 -8.59 26.29 -10.80
C HIS A 458 -9.48 27.11 -9.85
N LYS A 459 -10.44 26.44 -9.19
CA LYS A 459 -11.30 27.07 -8.19
C LYS A 459 -10.51 27.57 -6.97
N ALA A 460 -9.53 26.80 -6.49
CA ALA A 460 -8.67 27.17 -5.37
C ALA A 460 -7.79 28.39 -5.70
N CYS A 461 -7.20 28.46 -6.91
CA CYS A 461 -6.46 29.64 -7.35
C CYS A 461 -7.34 30.89 -7.41
N SER A 462 -8.56 30.77 -7.95
CA SER A 462 -9.51 31.90 -7.98
C SER A 462 -9.86 32.42 -6.57
N LEU A 463 -9.87 31.56 -5.54
CA LEU A 463 -10.09 31.99 -4.15
C LEU A 463 -8.88 32.72 -3.56
N LEU A 464 -7.66 32.32 -3.95
CA LEU A 464 -6.42 32.97 -3.54
C LEU A 464 -6.29 34.37 -4.19
N ASP A 465 -6.56 34.47 -5.48
CA ASP A 465 -6.43 35.73 -6.25
C ASP A 465 -7.53 36.75 -5.91
N GLY A 466 -8.73 36.26 -5.58
CA GLY A 466 -9.90 37.11 -5.28
C GLY A 466 -9.87 37.79 -3.91
N GLY A 467 -8.78 37.71 -3.14
CA GLY A 467 -8.61 38.40 -1.85
C GLY A 467 -9.58 37.98 -0.74
N ARG A 468 -10.41 36.95 -0.93
CA ARG A 468 -11.38 36.46 0.07
C ARG A 468 -10.74 35.66 1.21
N ILE A 469 -9.42 35.69 1.32
CA ILE A 469 -8.68 35.09 2.42
C ILE A 469 -8.11 36.24 3.23
N HIS A 470 -8.91 36.76 4.17
CA HIS A 470 -8.41 37.69 5.16
C HIS A 470 -7.37 36.96 6.04
N PRO A 471 -6.19 37.55 6.29
CA PRO A 471 -5.13 36.93 7.09
C PRO A 471 -5.55 36.53 8.52
N ASN A 472 -6.63 37.11 9.05
CA ASN A 472 -7.03 36.96 10.46
C ASN A 472 -7.98 35.80 10.77
N GLU A 473 -8.45 35.03 9.77
CA GLU A 473 -9.32 33.86 10.03
C GLU A 473 -8.58 32.52 10.04
N ALA A 474 -7.27 32.51 9.77
CA ALA A 474 -6.46 31.29 9.81
C ALA A 474 -5.96 30.91 11.22
N ASP A 475 -6.13 31.77 12.22
CA ASP A 475 -5.62 31.55 13.60
C ASP A 475 -6.69 31.46 14.70
N VAL A 476 -7.99 31.52 14.37
CA VAL A 476 -9.04 31.35 15.39
C VAL A 476 -9.40 29.87 15.51
N GLY A 477 -8.49 29.09 16.10
CA GLY A 477 -8.71 27.66 16.35
C GLY A 477 -7.66 26.94 17.19
N THR A 478 -6.55 27.60 17.53
CA THR A 478 -5.54 27.02 18.44
C THR A 478 -4.99 28.10 19.37
N GLU A 479 -5.83 28.60 20.28
CA GLU A 479 -5.33 29.18 21.53
C GLU A 479 -4.67 28.04 22.34
N THR A 480 -3.39 27.86 22.10
CA THR A 480 -2.52 27.20 23.07
C THR A 480 -2.27 28.24 24.17
N ASN A 481 -2.82 27.96 25.35
CA ASN A 481 -2.49 28.71 26.56
C ASN A 481 -0.96 28.82 26.71
N PRO A 482 -0.40 30.02 26.94
CA PRO A 482 0.99 30.13 27.36
C PRO A 482 1.12 29.46 28.73
N VAL A 483 1.91 28.39 28.79
CA VAL A 483 2.40 27.83 30.05
C VAL A 483 3.23 28.90 30.72
N ILE A 484 2.67 29.44 31.81
CA ILE A 484 3.37 30.35 32.71
C ILE A 484 4.55 29.57 33.30
N VAL A 485 5.76 29.93 32.86
CA VAL A 485 7.00 29.59 33.56
C VAL A 485 7.01 30.43 34.82
N GLY A 486 6.64 29.81 35.94
CA GLY A 486 6.79 30.39 37.26
C GLY A 486 8.27 30.49 37.61
N GLU A 487 8.71 31.72 37.89
CA GLU A 487 9.95 32.00 38.58
C GLU A 487 9.97 31.39 39.99
N THR A 488 11.18 31.01 40.38
CA THR A 488 11.71 30.48 41.66
C THR A 488 11.24 31.23 42.92
N PRO A 489 11.40 30.62 44.11
CA PRO A 489 12.71 30.64 44.80
C PRO A 489 13.49 29.32 44.78
#